data_AF-A0A661NDV0-F1
#
_entry.id   AF-A0A661NDV0-F1
#
_cell.length_a   1.000
_cell.length_b   1.000
_cell.length_c   1.000
_cell.angle_alpha   90.00
_cell.angle_beta   90.00
_cell.angle_gamma   90.00
#
_symmetry.space_group_name_H-M   'P 1'
#
loop_
_entity.id
_entity.type
_entity.pdbx_description
1 polymer ?
#
loop_
_entity_poly.entity_id
_entity_poly.type
_entity_poly.pdbx_seq_one_letter_code
_entity_poly.pdbx_strand_id
1 'polypeptide(L)'
;PEWLGNVRSAGFKDIQTFSFDVEVSYAHKAWRGRVRASAGVRASLSGGKLARFDETLRCTLNEQFPTEPIRLLHCCWALRGRAPE
;
A
#
# COMPACT_ATOMS: atom_id res chain seq x y z
N PRO A 1 -11.84 -10.05 4.58
CA PRO A 1 -11.38 -10.29 3.20
C PRO A 1 -11.85 -11.67 2.69
N GLU A 2 -12.28 -11.77 1.44
CA GLU A 2 -12.83 -13.01 0.86
C GLU A 2 -11.78 -14.13 0.72
N TRP A 3 -10.50 -13.76 0.58
CA TRP A 3 -9.41 -14.71 0.36
C TRP A 3 -9.29 -15.82 1.42
N LEU A 4 -9.69 -15.56 2.68
CA LEU A 4 -9.63 -16.57 3.74
C LEU A 4 -10.64 -17.71 3.48
N GLY A 5 -11.84 -17.35 3.03
CA GLY A 5 -12.87 -18.32 2.63
C GLY A 5 -12.41 -19.11 1.41
N ASN A 6 -11.88 -18.42 0.39
CA ASN A 6 -11.40 -19.04 -0.84
C ASN A 6 -10.31 -20.10 -0.58
N VAL A 7 -9.34 -19.79 0.28
CA VAL A 7 -8.25 -20.72 0.64
C VAL A 7 -8.79 -21.95 1.39
N ARG A 8 -9.75 -21.76 2.30
CA ARG A 8 -10.39 -22.88 3.01
C ARG A 8 -11.21 -23.76 2.06
N SER A 9 -12.00 -23.15 1.17
CA SER A 9 -12.79 -23.86 0.16
C SER A 9 -11.91 -24.60 -0.85
N ALA A 10 -10.72 -24.10 -1.14
CA ALA A 10 -9.72 -24.76 -1.98
C ALA A 10 -8.99 -25.93 -1.30
N GLY A 11 -9.35 -26.29 -0.06
CA GLY A 11 -8.84 -27.49 0.62
C GLY A 11 -7.53 -27.30 1.39
N PHE A 12 -6.99 -26.08 1.44
CA PHE A 12 -5.77 -25.80 2.20
C PHE A 12 -5.94 -26.13 3.69
N LYS A 13 -4.85 -26.61 4.29
CA LYS A 13 -4.77 -27.04 5.71
C LYS A 13 -3.85 -26.10 6.49
N ASP A 14 -3.87 -26.21 7.81
CA ASP A 14 -3.03 -25.41 8.74
C ASP A 14 -3.05 -23.92 8.44
N ILE A 15 -4.24 -23.39 8.19
CA ILE A 15 -4.43 -21.99 7.83
C ILE A 15 -4.14 -21.12 9.06
N GLN A 16 -3.18 -20.21 8.91
CA GLN A 16 -2.80 -19.23 9.90
C GLN A 16 -2.89 -17.82 9.29
N THR A 17 -3.46 -16.89 10.04
CA THR A 17 -3.45 -15.46 9.69
C THR A 17 -2.60 -14.72 10.70
N PHE A 18 -1.75 -13.83 10.23
CA PHE A 18 -0.90 -13.00 11.08
C PHE A 18 -0.67 -11.64 10.41
N SER A 19 -0.26 -10.67 11.21
CA SER A 19 0.15 -9.36 10.74
C SER A 19 1.56 -9.05 11.19
N PHE A 20 2.28 -8.29 10.38
CA PHE A 20 3.61 -7.80 10.72
C PHE A 20 3.83 -6.47 10.04
N ASP A 21 4.66 -5.64 10.67
CA ASP A 21 5.04 -4.36 10.09
C ASP A 21 6.30 -4.52 9.23
N VAL A 22 6.31 -3.82 8.11
CA VAL A 22 7.44 -3.71 7.21
C VAL A 22 7.75 -2.24 7.02
N GLU A 23 8.96 -1.83 7.38
CA GLU A 23 9.45 -0.51 7.02
C GLU A 23 9.87 -0.51 5.55
N VAL A 24 9.30 0.39 4.75
CA VAL A 24 9.63 0.55 3.34
C VAL A 24 10.13 1.97 3.10
N SER A 25 11.24 2.07 2.37
CA SER A 25 11.84 3.34 1.99
C SER A 25 11.35 3.80 0.63
N TYR A 26 10.99 5.07 0.51
CA TYR A 26 10.60 5.71 -0.75
C TYR A 26 11.35 7.01 -0.99
N ALA A 27 11.89 7.16 -2.20
CA ALA A 27 12.15 8.49 -2.73
C ALA A 27 10.82 9.25 -2.86
N HIS A 28 10.82 10.58 -2.70
CA HIS A 28 9.58 11.37 -2.75
C HIS A 28 8.80 11.18 -4.05
N LYS A 29 9.52 11.12 -5.18
CA LYS A 29 8.93 10.85 -6.49
C LYS A 29 8.24 9.48 -6.54
N ALA A 30 8.86 8.46 -5.96
CA ALA A 30 8.31 7.11 -5.93
C ALA A 30 7.07 7.04 -5.02
N TRP A 31 7.11 7.68 -3.85
CA TRP A 31 5.97 7.77 -2.95
C TRP A 31 4.78 8.47 -3.61
N ARG A 32 4.99 9.64 -4.23
CA ARG A 32 3.97 10.35 -4.99
C ARG A 32 3.35 9.50 -6.09
N GLY A 33 4.17 8.76 -6.83
CA GLY A 33 3.70 7.80 -7.83
C GLY A 33 2.76 6.75 -7.25
N ARG A 34 3.11 6.20 -6.08
CA ARG A 34 2.30 5.22 -5.35
C ARG A 34 0.95 5.81 -4.91
N VAL A 35 0.98 7.00 -4.27
CA VAL A 35 -0.24 7.69 -3.82
C VAL A 35 -1.15 8.03 -4.99
N ARG A 36 -0.58 8.49 -6.11
CA ARG A 36 -1.33 8.79 -7.34
C ARG A 36 -1.99 7.56 -7.94
N ALA A 37 -1.38 6.37 -7.82
CA ALA A 37 -1.93 5.12 -8.33
C ALA A 37 -3.05 4.54 -7.45
N SER A 38 -3.18 4.99 -6.19
CA SER A 38 -4.23 4.55 -5.28
C SER A 38 -5.62 4.83 -5.85
N ALA A 39 -6.53 3.86 -5.70
CA ALA A 39 -7.89 3.94 -6.22
C ALA A 39 -8.61 5.23 -5.77
N GLY A 40 -8.49 5.61 -4.50
CA GLY A 40 -9.11 6.82 -3.93
C GLY A 40 -8.57 8.15 -4.48
N VAL A 41 -7.45 8.13 -5.23
CA VAL A 41 -6.86 9.31 -5.87
C VAL A 41 -7.09 9.25 -7.37
N ARG A 42 -6.61 8.20 -8.05
CA ARG A 42 -6.69 8.09 -9.51
C ARG A 42 -8.12 7.99 -10.03
N ALA A 43 -8.95 7.17 -9.37
CA ALA A 43 -10.31 6.94 -9.84
C ALA A 43 -11.26 8.07 -9.43
N SER A 44 -10.90 8.85 -8.41
CA SER A 44 -11.78 9.86 -7.80
C SER A 44 -11.52 11.29 -8.26
N LEU A 45 -10.33 11.61 -8.79
CA LEU A 45 -9.95 12.97 -9.17
C LEU A 45 -9.83 13.12 -10.68
N SER A 46 -10.48 14.15 -11.24
CA SER A 46 -10.27 14.58 -12.62
C SER A 46 -8.87 15.20 -12.81
N GLY A 47 -8.39 15.27 -14.06
CA GLY A 47 -6.99 15.62 -14.37
C GLY A 47 -6.45 16.88 -13.68
N GLY A 48 -7.20 18.00 -13.71
CA GLY A 48 -6.77 19.24 -13.02
C GLY A 48 -6.72 19.11 -11.49
N LYS A 49 -7.64 18.36 -10.89
CA LYS A 49 -7.64 18.08 -9.44
C LYS A 49 -6.49 17.15 -9.07
N LEU A 50 -6.17 16.18 -9.93
CA LEU A 50 -5.06 15.26 -9.73
C LEU A 50 -3.71 15.98 -9.77
N ALA A 51 -3.51 16.89 -10.72
CA ALA A 51 -2.29 17.69 -10.81
C ALA A 51 -2.10 18.59 -9.57
N ARG A 52 -3.17 19.26 -9.13
CA ARG A 52 -3.14 20.08 -7.91
C ARG A 52 -2.82 19.24 -6.67
N PHE A 53 -3.45 18.07 -6.53
CA PHE A 53 -3.19 17.15 -5.42
C PHE A 53 -1.71 16.71 -5.39
N ASP A 54 -1.16 16.29 -6.53
CA ASP A 54 0.21 15.80 -6.63
C ASP A 54 1.24 16.91 -6.33
N GLU A 55 0.95 18.16 -6.72
CA GLU A 55 1.78 19.31 -6.39
C GLU A 55 1.71 19.68 -4.92
N THR A 56 0.52 19.69 -4.31
CA THR A 56 0.39 19.89 -2.86
C THR A 56 1.16 18.83 -2.09
N LEU A 57 1.05 17.56 -2.48
CA LEU A 57 1.81 16.48 -1.87
C LEU A 57 3.33 16.68 -2.01
N ARG A 58 3.80 17.16 -3.17
CA ARG A 58 5.21 17.51 -3.36
C ARG A 58 5.69 18.57 -2.38
N CYS A 59 4.95 19.66 -2.23
CA CYS A 59 5.31 20.73 -1.30
C CYS A 59 5.35 20.23 0.15
N THR A 60 4.33 19.49 0.58
CA THR A 60 4.29 18.89 1.93
C THR A 60 5.48 17.97 2.19
N LEU A 61 5.86 17.13 1.22
CA LEU A 61 7.02 16.24 1.37
C LEU A 61 8.32 17.04 1.51
N ASN A 62 8.50 18.09 0.70
CA ASN A 62 9.70 18.92 0.77
C ASN A 62 9.78 19.72 2.09
N GLU A 63 8.65 20.17 2.63
CA GLU A 63 8.61 20.99 3.85
C GLU A 63 8.74 20.13 5.12
N GLN A 64 8.02 19.01 5.18
CA GLN A 64 7.91 18.22 6.42
C GLN A 64 8.86 17.02 6.45
N PHE A 65 9.28 16.54 5.28
CA PHE A 65 10.15 15.39 5.13
C PHE A 65 11.34 15.71 4.21
N PRO A 66 12.11 16.78 4.45
CA PRO A 66 13.09 17.30 3.48
C PRO A 66 14.22 16.33 3.11
N THR A 67 14.45 15.28 3.92
CA THR A 67 15.50 14.29 3.70
C THR A 67 14.94 13.04 3.05
N GLU A 68 15.56 12.62 1.94
CA GLU A 68 15.22 11.35 1.26
C GLU A 68 16.16 10.20 1.68
N PRO A 69 15.67 8.95 1.69
CA PRO A 69 14.27 8.54 1.45
C PRO A 69 13.39 8.70 2.70
N ILE A 70 12.08 8.83 2.50
CA ILE A 70 11.12 8.69 3.60
C ILE A 70 10.96 7.22 3.95
N ARG A 71 10.90 6.92 5.25
CA ARG A 71 10.67 5.58 5.79
C ARG A 71 9.26 5.50 6.32
N LEU A 72 8.48 4.56 5.78
CA LEU A 72 7.07 4.39 6.13
C LEU A 72 6.84 2.97 6.62
N LEU A 73 6.19 2.83 7.76
CA LEU A 73 5.73 1.55 8.27
C LEU A 73 4.46 1.13 7.53
N HIS A 74 4.51 -0.05 6.95
CA HIS A 74 3.37 -0.72 6.34
C HIS A 74 2.97 -1.92 7.19
N CYS A 75 1.73 -1.96 7.69
CA CYS A 75 1.18 -3.15 8.31
C CYS A 75 0.72 -4.12 7.22
N CYS A 76 1.39 -5.27 7.11
CA CYS A 76 1.05 -6.34 6.18
C CYS A 76 0.14 -7.34 6.88
N TRP A 77 -0.97 -7.70 6.24
CA TRP A 77 -1.82 -8.82 6.66
C TRP A 77 -1.55 -10.00 5.76
N ALA A 78 -1.20 -11.13 6.36
CA ALA A 78 -0.80 -12.32 5.66
C ALA A 78 -1.64 -13.53 6.08
N LEU A 79 -1.79 -14.44 5.13
CA LEU A 79 -2.24 -15.81 5.36
C LEU A 79 -1.15 -16.76 4.91
N ARG A 80 -0.94 -17.80 5.71
CA ARG A 80 -0.18 -18.99 5.34
C ARG A 80 -1.09 -20.20 5.48
N GLY A 81 -0.98 -21.14 4.54
CA GLY A 81 -1.62 -22.44 4.62
C GLY A 81 -0.79 -23.47 3.87
N ARG A 82 -1.03 -24.74 4.16
CA ARG A 82 -0.46 -25.88 3.44
C ARG A 82 -1.41 -26.29 2.32
N ALA A 83 -0.89 -26.53 1.12
CA ALA A 83 -1.70 -27.03 0.02
C ALA A 83 -2.29 -28.42 0.37
N PRO A 84 -3.47 -28.78 -0.16
CA PRO A 84 -3.95 -30.16 -0.09
C PRO A 84 -2.98 -31.10 -0.80
N GLU A 85 -2.95 -32.37 -0.38
CA GLU A 85 -2.20 -33.44 -1.06
C GLU A 85 -2.72 -33.73 -2.48
#